data_AF-A0A0G0YBP1-F1
#
_entry.id   AF-A0A0G0YBP1-F1
#
_cell.length_a   1.000
_cell.length_b   1.000
_cell.length_c   1.000
_cell.angle_alpha   90.00
_cell.angle_beta   90.00
_cell.angle_gamma   90.00
#
_symmetry.space_group_name_H-M   'P 1'
#
loop_
_entity.id
_entity.type
_entity.pdbx_description
1 polymer ?
#
loop_
_entity_poly.entity_id
_entity_poly.type
_entity_poly.pdbx_seq_one_letter_code
_entity_poly.pdbx_strand_id
1 'polypeptide(L)'
;MGVVVATRFFETKAEEKAKKDAREKILKFSGAALAAGAERVLIAVNVGQDVSDALNLAYPVGVMAFPVQPWGKFAPPLNGILTKGRKFWAGGDWLLLASAEVVLTKEAIEVMVSHMTSETLVVGAALEGHQYEPGFHNPATGRQTPWNTLALYNASKLWNGGGFPIFGDGPVDEPANAGVEEVVTIAMIQSHAAYAAKMVKVPGQKWDTSGFTDERLAAHEKKMTSKNSRPARQLEVARFQGPMVLHI
;
A
#
# COMPACT_ATOMS: atom_id res chain seq x y z
N MET A 1 9.37 12.72 14.07
CA MET A 1 9.22 12.08 12.74
C MET A 1 7.74 12.15 12.41
N GLY A 2 7.40 12.75 11.29
CA GLY A 2 6.02 12.85 10.82
C GLY A 2 5.56 11.57 10.13
N VAL A 3 4.25 11.46 9.96
CA VAL A 3 3.64 10.45 9.07
C VAL A 3 3.11 11.15 7.83
N VAL A 4 3.62 10.74 6.67
CA VAL A 4 3.08 11.12 5.36
C VAL A 4 2.18 9.98 4.89
N VAL A 5 0.90 10.28 4.69
CA VAL A 5 -0.06 9.30 4.14
C VAL A 5 -0.06 9.41 2.63
N ALA A 6 -0.13 8.29 1.92
CA ALA A 6 -0.23 8.31 0.47
C ALA A 6 -1.16 7.26 -0.11
N THR A 7 -1.77 7.59 -1.24
CA THR A 7 -2.62 6.70 -2.03
C THR A 7 -2.37 6.89 -3.53
N ARG A 8 -2.85 5.92 -4.31
CA ARG A 8 -2.94 5.94 -5.77
C ARG A 8 -4.40 6.16 -6.16
N PHE A 9 -4.66 6.96 -7.18
CA PHE A 9 -6.03 7.33 -7.53
C PHE A 9 -6.23 7.53 -9.04
N PHE A 10 -7.38 7.06 -9.53
CA PHE A 10 -7.98 7.44 -10.82
C PHE A 10 -9.41 6.91 -10.92
N GLU A 11 -10.23 7.57 -11.70
CA GLU A 11 -11.55 7.08 -12.15
C GLU A 11 -11.53 6.88 -13.67
N THR A 12 -12.13 5.81 -14.17
CA THR A 12 -12.20 5.53 -15.62
C THR A 12 -13.61 5.69 -16.19
N LYS A 13 -14.63 5.68 -15.32
CA LYS A 13 -16.02 5.83 -15.71
C LYS A 13 -16.33 7.30 -16.01
N ALA A 14 -16.68 7.55 -17.28
CA ALA A 14 -16.96 8.90 -17.76
C ALA A 14 -18.33 9.45 -17.30
N GLU A 15 -19.16 8.66 -16.60
CA GLU A 15 -20.45 9.13 -16.09
C GLU A 15 -20.25 10.21 -15.01
N GLU A 16 -21.01 11.30 -15.08
CA GLU A 16 -20.86 12.42 -14.14
C GLU A 16 -21.08 12.03 -12.67
N LYS A 17 -21.98 11.08 -12.42
CA LYS A 17 -22.17 10.52 -11.08
C LYS A 17 -20.88 9.83 -10.59
N ALA A 18 -20.26 8.98 -11.40
CA ALA A 18 -19.05 8.28 -11.02
C ALA A 18 -17.89 9.24 -10.77
N LYS A 19 -17.70 10.23 -11.65
CA LYS A 19 -16.71 11.30 -11.44
C LYS A 19 -16.94 12.06 -10.14
N LYS A 20 -18.19 12.43 -9.84
CA LYS A 20 -18.55 13.12 -8.60
C LYS A 20 -18.23 12.26 -7.37
N ASP A 21 -18.66 11.00 -7.38
CA ASP A 21 -18.40 10.05 -6.29
C ASP A 21 -16.89 9.84 -6.08
N ALA A 22 -16.12 9.77 -7.17
CA ALA A 22 -14.66 9.63 -7.13
C ALA A 22 -13.98 10.86 -6.50
N ARG A 23 -14.38 12.08 -6.90
CA ARG A 23 -13.89 13.34 -6.30
C ARG A 23 -14.20 13.42 -4.81
N GLU A 24 -15.43 13.09 -4.42
CA GLU A 24 -15.85 13.06 -3.01
C GLU A 24 -15.05 12.02 -2.22
N LYS A 25 -14.81 10.83 -2.78
CA LYS A 25 -14.02 9.78 -2.16
C LYS A 25 -12.59 10.24 -1.85
N ILE A 26 -11.89 10.85 -2.81
CA ILE A 26 -10.50 11.26 -2.59
C ILE A 26 -10.38 12.47 -1.65
N LEU A 27 -11.33 13.41 -1.69
CA LEU A 27 -11.42 14.51 -0.73
C LEU A 27 -11.69 14.00 0.69
N LYS A 28 -12.65 13.08 0.85
CA LYS A 28 -12.95 12.45 2.14
C LYS A 28 -11.74 11.69 2.68
N PHE A 29 -11.05 10.92 1.85
CA PHE A 29 -9.84 10.20 2.24
C PHE A 29 -8.74 11.16 2.74
N SER A 30 -8.45 12.21 1.98
CA SER A 30 -7.40 13.17 2.35
C SER A 30 -7.74 13.94 3.63
N GLY A 31 -9.00 14.35 3.81
CA GLY A 31 -9.47 14.96 5.06
C GLY A 31 -9.38 14.01 6.25
N ALA A 32 -9.76 12.74 6.09
CA ALA A 32 -9.64 11.72 7.13
C ALA A 32 -8.19 11.43 7.52
N ALA A 33 -7.28 11.38 6.55
CA ALA A 33 -5.85 11.19 6.80
C ALA A 33 -5.27 12.34 7.65
N LEU A 34 -5.58 13.60 7.29
CA LEU A 34 -5.16 14.77 8.08
C LEU A 34 -5.76 14.76 9.49
N ALA A 35 -7.06 14.44 9.62
CA ALA A 35 -7.73 14.32 10.91
C ALA A 35 -7.15 13.19 11.79
N ALA A 36 -6.62 12.13 11.17
CA ALA A 36 -5.91 11.05 11.85
C ALA A 36 -4.47 11.42 12.27
N GLY A 37 -4.01 12.64 11.98
CA GLY A 37 -2.70 13.14 12.39
C GLY A 37 -1.61 13.01 11.32
N ALA A 38 -1.96 12.75 10.06
CA ALA A 38 -1.00 12.85 8.96
C ALA A 38 -0.51 14.30 8.83
N GLU A 39 0.80 14.49 8.72
CA GLU A 39 1.35 15.82 8.46
C GLU A 39 1.10 16.26 7.02
N ARG A 40 1.09 15.29 6.11
CA ARG A 40 0.90 15.49 4.68
C ARG A 40 0.19 14.30 4.05
N VAL A 41 -0.48 14.57 2.92
CA VAL A 41 -1.09 13.54 2.08
C VAL A 41 -0.57 13.65 0.66
N LEU A 42 -0.09 12.55 0.10
CA LEU A 42 0.36 12.45 -1.28
C LEU A 42 -0.61 11.59 -2.12
N ILE A 43 -1.07 12.11 -3.24
CA ILE A 43 -2.01 11.42 -4.14
C ILE A 43 -1.36 11.29 -5.52
N ALA A 44 -0.94 10.08 -5.87
CA ALA A 44 -0.48 9.78 -7.22
C ALA A 44 -1.68 9.57 -8.14
N VAL A 45 -1.80 10.39 -9.19
CA VAL A 45 -2.94 10.35 -10.12
C VAL A 45 -2.53 9.78 -11.48
N ASN A 46 -3.31 8.80 -11.98
CA ASN A 46 -3.11 8.24 -13.33
C ASN A 46 -3.69 9.18 -14.38
N VAL A 47 -2.90 10.16 -14.83
CA VAL A 47 -3.38 11.13 -15.83
C VAL A 47 -3.72 10.53 -17.19
N GLY A 48 -3.24 9.31 -17.49
CA GLY A 48 -3.59 8.62 -18.72
C GLY A 48 -4.98 7.97 -18.70
N GLN A 49 -5.59 7.81 -17.53
CA GLN A 49 -6.88 7.15 -17.37
C GLN A 49 -7.90 7.93 -16.54
N ASP A 50 -7.46 8.85 -15.69
CA ASP A 50 -8.34 9.60 -14.81
C ASP A 50 -9.25 10.54 -15.60
N VAL A 51 -10.56 10.35 -15.43
CA VAL A 51 -11.61 11.22 -16.00
C VAL A 51 -12.32 12.06 -14.93
N SER A 52 -11.91 11.97 -13.67
CA SER A 52 -12.55 12.69 -12.56
C SER A 52 -12.04 14.12 -12.37
N ASP A 53 -10.94 14.47 -13.03
CA ASP A 53 -10.21 15.73 -12.89
C ASP A 53 -9.54 15.88 -11.51
N ALA A 54 -9.00 14.77 -10.98
CA ALA A 54 -8.49 14.72 -9.62
C ALA A 54 -7.32 15.68 -9.35
N LEU A 55 -6.56 16.07 -10.38
CA LEU A 55 -5.44 17.00 -10.23
C LEU A 55 -5.87 18.44 -9.96
N ASN A 56 -7.06 18.82 -10.40
CA ASN A 56 -7.54 20.21 -10.33
C ASN A 56 -8.51 20.45 -9.17
N LEU A 57 -8.67 19.48 -8.26
CA LEU A 57 -9.51 19.66 -7.08
C LEU A 57 -8.90 20.65 -6.09
N ALA A 58 -9.77 21.38 -5.41
CA ALA A 58 -9.39 22.21 -4.27
C ALA A 58 -9.12 21.33 -3.04
N TYR A 59 -7.89 20.85 -2.91
CA TYR A 59 -7.49 20.05 -1.76
C TYR A 59 -7.20 20.90 -0.52
N PRO A 60 -7.37 20.33 0.70
CA PRO A 60 -6.92 20.96 1.94
C PRO A 60 -5.42 21.25 1.94
N VAL A 61 -5.00 22.22 2.76
CA VAL A 61 -3.57 22.47 3.03
C VAL A 61 -2.93 21.20 3.57
N GLY A 62 -1.74 20.86 3.05
CA GLY A 62 -1.02 19.63 3.41
C GLY A 62 -1.28 18.45 2.48
N VAL A 63 -2.20 18.58 1.52
CA VAL A 63 -2.48 17.55 0.51
C VAL A 63 -1.88 17.94 -0.84
N MET A 64 -1.25 16.98 -1.51
CA MET A 64 -0.65 17.17 -2.83
C MET A 64 -1.04 16.03 -3.77
N ALA A 65 -1.88 16.34 -4.75
CA ALA A 65 -2.07 15.49 -5.92
C ALA A 65 -1.02 15.78 -6.99
N PHE A 66 -0.51 14.75 -7.66
CA PHE A 66 0.48 14.91 -8.71
C PHE A 66 0.33 13.83 -9.79
N PRO A 67 0.66 14.16 -11.04
CA PRO A 67 0.56 13.21 -12.14
C PRO A 67 1.63 12.13 -12.05
N VAL A 68 1.27 10.90 -12.39
CA VAL A 68 2.22 9.81 -12.65
C VAL A 68 2.01 9.28 -14.06
N GLN A 69 3.08 9.30 -14.86
CA GLN A 69 3.12 8.71 -16.19
C GLN A 69 4.57 8.25 -16.50
N PRO A 70 4.77 7.03 -17.03
CA PRO A 70 3.77 5.98 -17.24
C PRO A 70 3.21 5.43 -15.90
N TRP A 71 1.95 4.99 -15.91
CA TRP A 71 1.30 4.43 -14.70
C TRP A 71 1.72 2.99 -14.40
N GLY A 72 2.01 2.18 -15.42
CA GLY A 72 2.21 0.74 -15.24
C GLY A 72 0.97 0.09 -14.60
N LYS A 73 1.18 -0.80 -13.62
CA LYS A 73 0.11 -1.43 -12.85
C LYS A 73 0.12 -1.03 -11.37
N PHE A 74 1.25 -1.18 -10.69
CA PHE A 74 1.35 -0.99 -9.23
C PHE A 74 2.61 -0.26 -8.79
N ALA A 75 3.79 -0.67 -9.25
CA ALA A 75 5.08 -0.16 -8.79
C ALA A 75 5.37 1.30 -9.22
N PRO A 76 5.14 1.73 -10.49
CA PRO A 76 5.44 3.10 -10.89
C PRO A 76 4.77 4.20 -10.05
N PRO A 77 3.46 4.16 -9.72
CA PRO A 77 2.85 5.18 -8.89
C PRO A 77 3.33 5.16 -7.44
N LEU A 78 3.73 4.00 -6.90
CA LEU A 78 4.35 3.92 -5.58
C LEU A 78 5.74 4.54 -5.57
N ASN A 79 6.55 4.29 -6.61
CA ASN A 79 7.84 4.97 -6.77
C ASN A 79 7.67 6.47 -7.07
N GLY A 80 6.57 6.86 -7.73
CA GLY A 80 6.17 8.26 -7.88
C GLY A 80 5.93 8.94 -6.52
N ILE A 81 5.22 8.28 -5.61
CA ILE A 81 5.03 8.74 -4.21
C ILE A 81 6.38 8.88 -3.51
N LEU A 82 7.23 7.85 -3.57
CA LEU A 82 8.55 7.89 -2.97
C LEU A 82 9.40 9.04 -3.52
N THR A 83 9.38 9.25 -4.83
CA THR A 83 10.13 10.35 -5.47
C THR A 83 9.59 11.71 -5.06
N LYS A 84 8.27 11.88 -5.04
CA LYS A 84 7.62 13.13 -4.68
C LYS A 84 7.89 13.50 -3.21
N GLY A 85 7.94 12.50 -2.33
CA GLY A 85 8.18 12.69 -0.91
C GLY A 85 9.66 12.76 -0.49
N ARG A 86 10.63 12.71 -1.41
CA ARG A 86 12.07 12.56 -1.09
C ARG A 86 12.59 13.49 0.01
N LYS A 87 12.13 14.75 0.03
CA LYS A 87 12.53 15.73 1.05
C LYS A 87 12.07 15.35 2.47
N PHE A 88 10.91 14.70 2.60
CA PHE A 88 10.35 14.25 3.87
C PHE A 88 11.12 13.05 4.42
N TRP A 89 11.48 12.11 3.55
CA TRP A 89 12.22 10.90 3.93
C TRP A 89 13.62 11.25 4.45
N ALA A 90 14.26 12.29 3.89
CA ALA A 90 15.52 12.82 4.39
C ALA A 90 15.42 13.40 5.82
N GLY A 91 14.23 13.86 6.21
CA GLY A 91 13.91 14.30 7.58
C GLY A 91 13.56 13.15 8.54
N GLY A 92 13.51 11.91 8.05
CA GLY A 92 13.19 10.72 8.85
C GLY A 92 11.69 10.41 8.94
N ASP A 93 10.86 11.05 8.12
CA ASP A 93 9.41 10.79 8.12
C ASP A 93 9.08 9.38 7.63
N TRP A 94 7.97 8.85 8.12
CA TRP A 94 7.44 7.56 7.71
C TRP A 94 6.38 7.71 6.63
N LEU A 95 6.28 6.71 5.76
CA LEU A 95 5.30 6.66 4.67
C LEU A 95 4.21 5.65 5.02
N LEU A 96 2.98 6.11 5.25
CA LEU A 96 1.81 5.24 5.35
C LEU A 96 1.14 5.11 3.99
N LEU A 97 1.29 3.95 3.35
CA LEU A 97 0.47 3.60 2.20
C LEU A 97 -0.90 3.12 2.69
N ALA A 98 -1.94 3.74 2.17
CA ALA A 98 -3.32 3.42 2.52
C ALA A 98 -4.22 3.45 1.28
N SER A 99 -5.09 2.46 1.15
CA SER A 99 -6.17 2.51 0.15
C SER A 99 -7.19 3.59 0.52
N ALA A 100 -7.77 4.25 -0.47
CA ALA A 100 -8.91 5.16 -0.25
C ALA A 100 -10.17 4.47 0.31
N GLU A 101 -10.15 3.13 0.46
CA GLU A 101 -11.23 2.32 1.00
C GLU A 101 -11.06 1.98 2.49
N VAL A 102 -9.88 2.22 3.07
CA VAL A 102 -9.67 1.97 4.50
C VAL A 102 -10.11 3.18 5.32
N VAL A 103 -10.66 2.90 6.51
CA VAL A 103 -10.91 3.95 7.50
C VAL A 103 -9.61 4.19 8.24
N LEU A 104 -9.02 5.37 8.04
CA LEU A 104 -7.87 5.83 8.79
C LEU A 104 -8.32 6.50 10.08
N THR A 105 -7.84 5.99 11.21
CA THR A 105 -8.03 6.61 12.52
C THR A 105 -6.68 6.92 13.14
N LYS A 106 -6.67 7.89 14.06
CA LYS A 106 -5.46 8.28 14.77
C LYS A 106 -4.87 7.11 15.56
N GLU A 107 -5.73 6.34 16.22
CA GLU A 107 -5.36 5.19 17.04
C GLU A 107 -4.71 4.09 16.17
N ALA A 108 -5.22 3.85 14.97
CA ALA A 108 -4.62 2.88 14.05
C ALA A 108 -3.20 3.30 13.64
N ILE A 109 -2.98 4.58 13.34
CA ILE A 109 -1.65 5.12 13.02
C ILE A 109 -0.73 5.02 14.23
N GLU A 110 -1.19 5.43 15.42
CA GLU A 110 -0.42 5.38 16.67
C GLU A 110 0.02 3.95 17.02
N VAL A 111 -0.85 2.95 16.86
CA VAL A 111 -0.49 1.54 17.05
C VAL A 111 0.62 1.13 16.08
N MET A 112 0.48 1.41 14.78
CA MET A 112 1.51 1.05 13.80
C MET A 112 2.85 1.75 14.09
N VAL A 113 2.79 3.03 14.45
CA VAL A 113 3.93 3.84 14.89
C VAL A 113 4.63 3.23 16.10
N SER A 114 3.88 2.75 17.09
CA SER A 114 4.46 2.16 18.32
C SER A 114 5.32 0.91 18.05
N HIS A 115 5.12 0.25 16.90
CA HIS A 115 5.91 -0.90 16.46
C HIS A 115 7.08 -0.55 15.53
N MET A 116 7.23 0.72 15.12
CA MET A 116 8.36 1.19 14.35
C MET A 116 9.61 1.34 15.23
N THR A 117 10.74 0.85 14.75
CA THR A 117 12.06 0.97 15.40
C THR A 117 13.14 1.28 14.36
N SER A 118 14.38 1.52 14.79
CA SER A 118 15.53 1.67 13.89
C SER A 118 15.74 0.47 12.98
N GLU A 119 15.32 -0.74 13.39
CA GLU A 119 15.46 -1.96 12.60
C GLU A 119 14.23 -2.28 11.74
N THR A 120 13.15 -1.50 11.84
CA THR A 120 11.90 -1.79 11.12
C THR A 120 11.90 -1.15 9.73
N LEU A 121 11.62 -1.96 8.72
CA LEU A 121 11.31 -1.52 7.35
C LEU A 121 9.83 -1.15 7.24
N VAL A 122 8.94 -2.03 7.71
CA VAL A 122 7.50 -1.88 7.53
C VAL A 122 6.71 -2.48 8.69
N VAL A 123 5.62 -1.81 9.05
CA VAL A 123 4.55 -2.32 9.91
C VAL A 123 3.25 -2.30 9.10
N GLY A 124 2.59 -3.44 8.94
CA GLY A 124 1.30 -3.55 8.26
C GLY A 124 0.16 -3.90 9.21
N ALA A 125 -1.03 -3.40 8.90
CA ALA A 125 -2.24 -3.86 9.57
C ALA A 125 -2.60 -5.29 9.12
N ALA A 126 -2.93 -6.15 10.08
CA ALA A 126 -3.57 -7.43 9.84
C ALA A 126 -5.03 -7.19 9.39
N LEU A 127 -5.22 -7.03 8.10
CA LEU A 127 -6.54 -6.89 7.47
C LEU A 127 -7.20 -8.26 7.24
N GLU A 128 -8.51 -8.25 7.05
CA GLU A 128 -9.24 -9.46 6.67
C GLU A 128 -8.69 -10.07 5.37
N GLY A 129 -8.58 -11.41 5.39
CA GLY A 129 -7.93 -12.18 4.34
C GLY A 129 -6.45 -12.47 4.58
N HIS A 130 -5.77 -11.79 5.51
CA HIS A 130 -4.44 -12.23 5.93
C HIS A 130 -4.52 -13.57 6.68
N GLN A 131 -3.47 -14.38 6.55
CA GLN A 131 -3.22 -15.55 7.38
C GLN A 131 -2.39 -15.10 8.59
N TYR A 132 -3.00 -14.26 9.43
CA TYR A 132 -2.35 -13.77 10.62
C TYR A 132 -2.28 -14.88 11.67
N GLU A 133 -1.06 -15.15 12.14
CA GLU A 133 -0.73 -16.09 13.20
C GLU A 133 0.50 -15.55 13.93
N PRO A 134 0.43 -15.24 15.24
CA PRO A 134 1.56 -14.68 15.98
C PRO A 134 2.85 -15.51 15.83
N GLY A 135 3.99 -14.84 15.66
CA GLY A 135 5.29 -15.48 15.49
C GLY A 135 5.99 -15.14 14.17
N PHE A 136 7.11 -15.81 13.92
CA PHE A 136 7.94 -15.58 12.74
C PHE A 136 7.51 -16.45 11.57
N HIS A 137 7.35 -15.83 10.40
CA HIS A 137 7.06 -16.47 9.13
C HIS A 137 8.24 -16.25 8.19
N ASN A 138 8.92 -17.34 7.81
CA ASN A 138 10.06 -17.32 6.91
C ASN A 138 10.15 -18.64 6.10
N PRO A 139 9.86 -18.62 4.78
CA PRO A 139 9.38 -17.48 4.01
C PRO A 139 7.91 -17.18 4.32
N ALA A 140 7.55 -15.89 4.40
CA ALA A 140 6.16 -15.45 4.45
C ALA A 140 5.54 -15.43 3.05
N THR A 141 4.28 -15.82 2.94
CA THR A 141 3.49 -15.71 1.71
C THR A 141 2.86 -14.32 1.55
N GLY A 142 2.21 -14.07 0.42
CA GLY A 142 1.48 -12.81 0.22
C GLY A 142 0.37 -12.56 1.24
N ARG A 143 -0.27 -13.61 1.78
CA ARG A 143 -1.26 -13.46 2.87
C ARG A 143 -0.65 -13.33 4.27
N GLN A 144 0.67 -13.50 4.41
CA GLN A 144 1.42 -13.33 5.65
C GLN A 144 2.31 -12.07 5.60
N THR A 145 2.12 -11.22 4.59
CA THR A 145 2.95 -10.03 4.36
C THR A 145 2.10 -8.75 4.49
N PRO A 146 2.62 -7.67 5.12
CA PRO A 146 1.99 -6.35 5.17
C PRO A 146 1.50 -5.82 3.81
N TRP A 147 0.18 -5.75 3.59
CA TRP A 147 -0.35 -5.17 2.36
C TRP A 147 -0.26 -3.64 2.33
N ASN A 148 0.11 -3.08 1.18
CA ASN A 148 0.06 -1.62 0.90
C ASN A 148 -1.35 -1.00 1.04
N THR A 149 -2.37 -1.82 1.27
CA THR A 149 -3.72 -1.37 1.64
C THR A 149 -3.72 -0.58 2.95
N LEU A 150 -2.83 -0.95 3.91
CA LEU A 150 -2.58 -0.19 5.13
C LEU A 150 -1.21 -0.61 5.73
N ALA A 151 -0.12 0.00 5.24
CA ALA A 151 1.24 -0.32 5.65
C ALA A 151 2.11 0.93 5.84
N LEU A 152 2.74 1.01 7.01
CA LEU A 152 3.64 2.08 7.43
C LEU A 152 5.08 1.67 7.18
N TYR A 153 5.75 2.34 6.25
CA TYR A 153 7.14 2.11 5.90
C TYR A 153 8.06 3.14 6.55
N ASN A 154 9.26 2.70 6.93
CA ASN A 154 10.38 3.59 7.05
C ASN A 154 10.80 4.03 5.64
N ALA A 155 10.40 5.24 5.25
CA ALA A 155 10.52 5.69 3.87
C ALA A 155 11.98 5.86 3.43
N SER A 156 12.89 6.21 4.34
CA SER A 156 14.32 6.31 4.04
C SER A 156 14.93 4.95 3.73
N LYS A 157 14.58 3.91 4.52
CA LYS A 157 15.01 2.53 4.23
C LYS A 157 14.41 1.99 2.94
N LEU A 158 13.13 2.26 2.69
CA LEU A 158 12.46 1.87 1.45
C LEU A 158 13.10 2.55 0.23
N TRP A 159 13.39 3.85 0.31
CA TRP A 159 14.09 4.61 -0.73
C TRP A 159 15.50 4.06 -0.99
N ASN A 160 16.31 3.90 0.06
CA ASN A 160 17.68 3.42 -0.06
C ASN A 160 17.76 1.94 -0.45
N GLY A 161 16.71 1.17 -0.16
CA GLY A 161 16.55 -0.22 -0.56
C GLY A 161 16.11 -0.41 -2.02
N GLY A 162 15.96 0.67 -2.80
CA GLY A 162 15.61 0.60 -4.21
C GLY A 162 14.12 0.82 -4.52
N GLY A 163 13.29 1.15 -3.53
CA GLY A 163 11.87 1.38 -3.71
C GLY A 163 11.09 0.11 -4.05
N PHE A 164 9.99 0.26 -4.78
CA PHE A 164 9.17 -0.85 -5.25
C PHE A 164 9.71 -1.37 -6.58
N PRO A 165 10.19 -2.62 -6.67
CA PRO A 165 10.77 -3.11 -7.91
C PRO A 165 9.70 -3.37 -8.97
N ILE A 166 10.08 -3.23 -10.24
CA ILE A 166 9.16 -3.39 -11.37
C ILE A 166 8.57 -4.81 -11.47
N PHE A 167 9.19 -5.81 -10.82
CA PHE A 167 8.64 -7.17 -10.69
C PHE A 167 7.21 -7.18 -10.11
N GLY A 168 6.84 -6.19 -9.29
CA GLY A 168 5.48 -6.03 -8.75
C GLY A 168 4.41 -5.75 -9.81
N ASP A 169 4.80 -5.29 -11.00
CA ASP A 169 3.90 -5.12 -12.16
C ASP A 169 3.70 -6.43 -12.95
N GLY A 170 4.27 -7.54 -12.47
CA GLY A 170 4.28 -8.85 -13.10
C GLY A 170 5.49 -9.05 -14.03
N PRO A 171 5.92 -10.31 -14.27
CA PRO A 171 6.91 -10.61 -15.30
C PRO A 171 6.46 -10.11 -16.67
N VAL A 172 7.43 -9.83 -17.56
CA VAL A 172 7.20 -9.22 -18.89
C VAL A 172 6.21 -10.03 -19.74
N ASP A 173 6.31 -11.35 -19.69
CA ASP A 173 5.48 -12.33 -20.39
C ASP A 173 4.21 -12.73 -19.61
N GLU A 174 4.09 -12.33 -18.34
CA GLU A 174 3.00 -12.72 -17.45
C GLU A 174 2.41 -11.56 -16.63
N PRO A 175 1.89 -10.50 -17.29
CA PRO A 175 1.37 -9.30 -16.61
C PRO A 175 0.13 -9.58 -15.73
N ALA A 176 -0.48 -10.77 -15.81
CA ALA A 176 -1.55 -11.22 -14.93
C ALA A 176 -1.07 -11.45 -13.48
N ASN A 177 0.24 -11.61 -13.29
CA ASN A 177 0.86 -11.80 -11.97
C ASN A 177 1.15 -10.52 -11.21
N ALA A 178 0.64 -9.38 -11.67
CA ALA A 178 0.84 -8.08 -11.03
C ALA A 178 0.08 -7.92 -9.69
N GLY A 179 0.65 -7.11 -8.80
CA GLY A 179 0.09 -6.75 -7.49
C GLY A 179 0.62 -7.59 -6.34
N VAL A 180 0.34 -7.15 -5.11
CA VAL A 180 1.00 -7.67 -3.89
C VAL A 180 2.52 -7.42 -3.96
N GLU A 181 2.87 -6.30 -4.57
CA GLU A 181 4.23 -5.84 -4.84
C GLU A 181 5.07 -5.67 -3.58
N GLU A 182 4.43 -5.45 -2.43
CA GLU A 182 5.04 -5.45 -1.10
C GLU A 182 5.90 -6.70 -0.82
N VAL A 183 5.50 -7.88 -1.31
CA VAL A 183 6.21 -9.14 -0.99
C VAL A 183 7.59 -9.14 -1.61
N VAL A 184 7.68 -8.90 -2.92
CA VAL A 184 8.96 -8.84 -3.63
C VAL A 184 9.77 -7.62 -3.18
N THR A 185 9.12 -6.51 -2.81
CA THR A 185 9.78 -5.32 -2.26
C THR A 185 10.49 -5.63 -0.94
N ILE A 186 9.78 -6.22 0.02
CA ILE A 186 10.33 -6.55 1.34
C ILE A 186 11.42 -7.62 1.19
N ALA A 187 11.19 -8.65 0.38
CA ALA A 187 12.16 -9.70 0.12
C ALA A 187 13.46 -9.16 -0.49
N MET A 188 13.34 -8.29 -1.51
CA MET A 188 14.50 -7.64 -2.15
C MET A 188 15.30 -6.85 -1.10
N ILE A 189 14.65 -6.00 -0.32
CA ILE A 189 15.34 -5.18 0.69
C ILE A 189 15.98 -6.05 1.77
N GLN A 190 15.29 -7.10 2.22
CA GLN A 190 15.80 -8.03 3.22
C GLN A 190 16.98 -8.87 2.73
N SER A 191 17.12 -9.07 1.41
CA SER A 191 18.24 -9.81 0.83
C SER A 191 19.59 -9.11 1.01
N HIS A 192 19.60 -7.80 1.28
CA HIS A 192 20.82 -7.01 1.46
C HIS A 192 20.81 -6.11 2.70
N ALA A 193 19.77 -6.18 3.55
CA ALA A 193 19.68 -5.45 4.81
C ALA A 193 18.84 -6.22 5.84
N ALA A 194 19.28 -6.27 7.09
CA ALA A 194 18.60 -7.02 8.17
C ALA A 194 17.39 -6.26 8.78
N TYR A 195 16.49 -5.74 7.94
CA TYR A 195 15.32 -5.00 8.41
C TYR A 195 14.11 -5.89 8.69
N ALA A 196 13.40 -5.60 9.78
CA ALA A 196 12.18 -6.29 10.16
C ALA A 196 10.96 -5.80 9.36
N ALA A 197 10.16 -6.74 8.87
CA ALA A 197 8.78 -6.52 8.46
C ALA A 197 7.85 -7.08 9.54
N LYS A 198 6.83 -6.31 9.92
CA LYS A 198 5.91 -6.66 10.99
C LYS A 198 4.46 -6.57 10.52
N MET A 199 3.63 -7.52 10.91
CA MET A 199 2.18 -7.42 10.76
C MET A 199 1.54 -7.38 12.15
N VAL A 200 0.64 -6.42 12.37
CA VAL A 200 0.07 -6.13 13.70
C VAL A 200 -1.45 -6.01 13.64
N LYS A 201 -2.13 -6.42 14.70
CA LYS A 201 -3.58 -6.16 14.83
C LYS A 201 -3.81 -4.69 15.16
N VAL A 202 -4.64 -4.02 14.37
CA VAL A 202 -5.05 -2.62 14.60
C VAL A 202 -6.55 -2.55 14.90
N PRO A 203 -6.99 -1.70 15.84
CA PRO A 203 -8.42 -1.51 16.12
C PRO A 203 -9.21 -1.00 14.90
N GLY A 204 -10.50 -1.34 14.84
CA GLY A 204 -11.44 -0.75 13.88
C GLY A 204 -11.36 -1.26 12.44
N GLN A 205 -10.39 -2.11 12.10
CA GLN A 205 -10.31 -2.71 10.77
C GLN A 205 -11.16 -3.98 10.72
N LYS A 206 -12.37 -3.87 10.16
CA LYS A 206 -13.23 -5.01 9.81
C LYS A 206 -13.62 -4.89 8.35
N TRP A 207 -13.49 -5.98 7.59
CA TRP A 207 -14.07 -6.05 6.25
C TRP A 207 -15.40 -6.78 6.39
N ASP A 208 -16.52 -6.08 6.29
CA ASP A 208 -17.81 -6.76 6.44
C ASP A 208 -18.10 -7.65 5.21
N THR A 209 -17.90 -8.96 5.38
CA THR A 209 -18.21 -10.00 4.39
C THR A 209 -19.54 -10.71 4.66
N SER A 210 -20.27 -10.33 5.72
CA SER A 210 -21.50 -11.02 6.17
C SER A 210 -22.66 -10.96 5.17
N GLY A 211 -22.61 -10.05 4.20
CA GLY A 211 -23.61 -9.88 3.14
C GLY A 211 -23.21 -10.42 1.76
N PHE A 212 -22.21 -11.29 1.67
CA PHE A 212 -21.75 -11.80 0.37
C PHE A 212 -22.67 -12.94 -0.12
N THR A 213 -23.04 -12.88 -1.40
CA THR A 213 -23.67 -13.99 -2.10
C THR A 213 -22.63 -15.08 -2.40
N ASP A 214 -23.08 -16.31 -2.69
CA ASP A 214 -22.18 -17.43 -3.01
C ASP A 214 -21.21 -17.12 -4.16
N GLU A 215 -21.67 -16.41 -5.19
CA GLU A 215 -20.83 -15.94 -6.30
C GLU A 215 -19.77 -14.93 -5.84
N ARG A 216 -20.13 -14.03 -4.91
CA ARG A 216 -19.19 -13.05 -4.34
C ARG A 216 -18.19 -13.71 -3.40
N LEU A 217 -18.59 -14.76 -2.68
CA LEU A 217 -17.69 -15.59 -1.89
C LEU A 217 -16.70 -16.34 -2.78
N ALA A 218 -17.17 -16.98 -3.86
CA ALA A 218 -16.28 -17.65 -4.81
C ALA A 218 -15.28 -16.69 -5.48
N ALA A 219 -15.74 -15.49 -5.87
CA ALA A 219 -14.86 -14.44 -6.39
C ALA A 219 -13.87 -13.93 -5.33
N HIS A 220 -14.30 -13.84 -4.07
CA HIS A 220 -13.44 -13.48 -2.94
C HIS A 220 -12.34 -14.53 -2.72
N GLU A 221 -12.70 -15.82 -2.69
CA GLU A 221 -11.72 -16.91 -2.53
C GLU A 221 -10.72 -16.97 -3.69
N LYS A 222 -11.19 -16.79 -4.93
CA LYS A 222 -10.29 -16.68 -6.10
C LYS A 222 -9.34 -15.49 -5.97
N LYS A 223 -9.84 -14.33 -5.51
CA LYS A 223 -9.02 -13.14 -5.24
C LYS A 223 -7.98 -13.44 -4.15
N MET A 224 -8.37 -14.09 -3.05
CA MET A 224 -7.45 -14.44 -1.96
C MET A 224 -6.39 -15.45 -2.39
N THR A 225 -6.75 -16.44 -3.19
CA THR A 225 -5.80 -17.42 -3.74
C THR A 225 -4.76 -16.72 -4.60
N SER A 226 -5.19 -15.77 -5.44
CA SER A 226 -4.27 -15.00 -6.28
C SER A 226 -3.27 -14.16 -5.48
N LYS A 227 -3.57 -13.82 -4.22
CA LYS A 227 -2.62 -13.09 -3.37
C LYS A 227 -1.40 -13.89 -2.97
N ASN A 228 -1.44 -15.22 -3.06
CA ASN A 228 -0.28 -16.07 -2.84
C ASN A 228 0.43 -16.41 -4.14
N SER A 229 -0.32 -16.76 -5.19
CA SER A 229 0.29 -17.21 -6.46
C SER A 229 1.03 -16.10 -7.21
N ARG A 230 0.49 -14.87 -7.21
CA ARG A 230 1.09 -13.71 -7.89
C ARG A 230 2.47 -13.36 -7.36
N PRO A 231 2.66 -13.07 -6.05
CA PRO A 231 3.98 -12.75 -5.54
C PRO A 231 4.93 -13.95 -5.58
N ALA A 232 4.45 -15.19 -5.50
CA ALA A 232 5.32 -16.37 -5.67
C ALA A 232 6.00 -16.36 -7.06
N ARG A 233 5.23 -16.08 -8.12
CA ARG A 233 5.81 -15.96 -9.48
C ARG A 233 6.74 -14.76 -9.63
N GLN A 234 6.41 -13.62 -9.00
CA GLN A 234 7.29 -12.45 -8.98
C GLN A 234 8.64 -12.76 -8.31
N LEU A 235 8.61 -13.42 -7.14
CA LEU A 235 9.80 -13.84 -6.39
C LEU A 235 10.66 -14.82 -7.19
N GLU A 236 10.04 -15.79 -7.87
CA GLU A 236 10.74 -16.77 -8.71
C GLU A 236 11.54 -16.08 -9.83
N VAL A 237 10.89 -15.19 -10.58
CA VAL A 237 11.54 -14.44 -11.68
C VAL A 237 12.61 -13.49 -11.14
N ALA A 238 12.35 -12.84 -10.01
CA ALA A 238 13.28 -11.93 -9.35
C ALA A 238 14.44 -12.68 -8.63
N ARG A 239 14.35 -14.01 -8.50
CA ARG A 239 15.29 -14.87 -7.78
C ARG A 239 15.46 -14.49 -6.30
N PHE A 240 14.37 -14.10 -5.67
CA PHE A 240 14.32 -13.86 -4.22
C PHE A 240 13.56 -14.98 -3.51
N GLN A 241 13.95 -15.25 -2.26
CA GLN A 241 13.12 -16.01 -1.33
C GLN A 241 11.99 -15.11 -0.80
N GLY A 242 10.92 -15.71 -0.29
CA GLY A 242 9.88 -14.93 0.39
C GLY A 242 10.44 -14.18 1.60
N PRO A 243 9.84 -13.03 1.96
CA PRO A 243 10.35 -12.19 3.04
C PRO A 243 10.18 -12.87 4.40
N MET A 244 10.93 -12.39 5.39
CA MET A 244 10.72 -12.71 6.79
C MET A 244 9.77 -11.69 7.42
N VAL A 245 8.68 -12.16 8.00
CA VAL A 245 7.67 -11.29 8.64
C VAL A 245 7.38 -11.78 10.06
N LEU A 246 7.36 -10.85 11.02
CA LEU A 246 6.94 -11.10 12.39
C LEU A 246 5.48 -10.65 12.57
N HIS A 247 4.61 -11.56 12.98
CA HIS A 247 3.25 -11.23 13.39
C HIS A 247 3.21 -10.98 14.90
N ILE A 248 2.73 -9.79 15.29
CA ILE A 248 2.67 -9.29 16.68
C ILE A 248 1.22 -9.05 17.07
#